data_AF-A0A929CC09-F1
#
_entry.id   AF-A0A929CC09-F1
#
_cell.length_a   1.000
_cell.length_b   1.000
_cell.length_c   1.000
_cell.angle_alpha   90.00
_cell.angle_beta   90.00
_cell.angle_gamma   90.00
#
_symmetry.space_group_name_H-M   'P 1'
#
loop_
_entity.id
_entity.type
_entity.pdbx_description
1 polymer ?
#
loop_
_entity_poly.entity_id
_entity_poly.type
_entity_poly.pdbx_seq_one_letter_code
_entity_poly.pdbx_strand_id
1 'polypeptide(L)'
;MIPGKTILLIALFAIINSLYAQDFKETQMQNGRVLKAYEEKEIIMKALLEANDLDLLSLQIFIRAFKHENMMEVWGRDSLHEQFMLLKEYRICRISGEAGPKRKQGDRQIPEGCYHIDRFNP
;
A
#
# COMPACT_ATOMS: atom_id res chain seq x y z
N MET A 1 -38.41 -8.08 -5.33
CA MET A 1 -38.38 -6.93 -6.25
C MET A 1 -37.75 -5.77 -5.50
N ILE A 2 -36.52 -5.37 -5.84
CA ILE A 2 -35.85 -4.25 -5.16
C ILE A 2 -36.60 -2.97 -5.60
N PRO A 3 -37.13 -2.14 -4.69
CA PRO A 3 -37.87 -0.94 -5.07
C PRO A 3 -36.99 0.01 -5.89
N GLY A 4 -37.54 0.65 -6.92
CA GLY A 4 -36.77 1.57 -7.79
C GLY A 4 -36.08 2.71 -7.03
N LYS A 5 -36.66 3.17 -5.91
CA LYS A 5 -36.04 4.16 -5.01
C LYS A 5 -34.77 3.63 -4.33
N THR A 6 -34.72 2.34 -4.00
CA THR A 6 -33.56 1.70 -3.38
C THR A 6 -32.40 1.58 -4.38
N ILE A 7 -32.70 1.30 -5.65
CA ILE A 7 -31.68 1.27 -6.72
C ILE A 7 -31.08 2.66 -6.94
N LEU A 8 -31.91 3.71 -6.95
CA LEU A 8 -31.45 5.10 -7.07
C LEU A 8 -30.55 5.51 -5.90
N LEU A 9 -30.90 5.13 -4.67
CA LEU A 9 -30.09 5.38 -3.48
C LEU A 9 -28.75 4.64 -3.51
N ILE A 10 -28.72 3.38 -3.95
CA ILE A 10 -27.48 2.61 -4.10
C ILE A 10 -26.58 3.22 -5.18
N ALA A 11 -27.15 3.62 -6.32
CA ALA A 11 -26.40 4.28 -7.39
C ALA A 11 -25.83 5.62 -6.93
N LEU A 12 -26.61 6.44 -6.20
CA LEU A 12 -26.14 7.70 -5.65
C LEU A 12 -25.02 7.50 -4.62
N PHE A 13 -25.16 6.51 -3.75
CA PHE A 13 -24.12 6.14 -2.78
C PHE A 13 -22.84 5.65 -3.48
N ALA A 14 -22.94 4.85 -4.53
CA ALA A 14 -21.79 4.40 -5.32
C ALA A 14 -21.07 5.58 -6.01
N ILE A 15 -21.82 6.53 -6.59
CA ILE A 15 -21.26 7.74 -7.23
C ILE A 15 -20.50 8.59 -6.19
N ILE A 16 -21.07 8.79 -5.01
CA ILE A 16 -20.44 9.56 -3.93
C ILE A 16 -19.11 8.90 -3.49
N ASN A 17 -19.08 7.58 -3.31
CA ASN A 17 -17.84 6.87 -2.93
C ASN A 17 -16.76 6.96 -4.02
N SER A 18 -17.14 6.86 -5.30
CA SER A 18 -16.20 7.00 -6.42
C SER A 18 -15.57 8.40 -6.47
N LEU A 19 -16.34 9.45 -6.17
CA LEU A 19 -15.83 10.83 -6.11
C LEU A 19 -14.79 11.02 -4.99
N TYR A 20 -14.98 10.40 -3.83
CA TYR A 20 -14.01 10.46 -2.72
C TYR A 20 -12.69 9.73 -3.01
N ALA A 21 -12.69 8.67 -3.82
CA ALA A 21 -11.48 7.91 -4.12
C ALA A 21 -10.54 8.62 -5.11
N GLN A 22 -11.09 9.33 -6.11
CA GLN A 22 -10.31 10.14 -7.06
C GLN A 22 -9.59 11.32 -6.36
N ASP A 23 -10.22 11.90 -5.34
CA ASP A 23 -9.68 13.01 -4.55
C ASP A 23 -8.35 12.65 -3.84
N PHE A 24 -8.18 11.40 -3.38
CA PHE A 24 -6.99 11.02 -2.62
C PHE A 24 -5.71 11.12 -3.44
N LYS A 25 -5.61 10.45 -4.59
CA LYS A 25 -4.39 10.46 -5.40
C LYS A 25 -4.07 11.89 -5.85
N GLU A 26 -5.06 12.62 -6.33
CA GLU A 26 -4.88 14.01 -6.77
C GLU A 26 -4.38 14.90 -5.64
N THR A 27 -4.94 14.76 -4.43
CA THR A 27 -4.47 15.47 -3.23
C THR A 27 -3.03 15.07 -2.87
N GLN A 28 -2.68 13.79 -2.93
CA GLN A 28 -1.30 13.35 -2.65
C GLN A 28 -0.29 13.94 -3.66
N MET A 29 -0.67 14.04 -4.93
CA MET A 29 0.20 14.57 -6.00
C MET A 29 0.51 16.07 -5.84
N GLN A 30 -0.22 16.80 -5.00
CA GLN A 30 0.11 18.19 -4.65
C GLN A 30 1.38 18.29 -3.79
N ASN A 31 1.80 17.20 -3.13
CA ASN A 31 3.04 17.16 -2.38
C ASN A 31 4.24 16.89 -3.31
N GLY A 32 5.24 17.78 -3.28
CA GLY A 32 6.41 17.66 -4.15
C GLY A 32 7.21 16.36 -3.97
N ARG A 33 7.24 15.75 -2.77
CA ARG A 33 7.91 14.46 -2.56
C ARG A 33 7.17 13.32 -3.26
N VAL A 34 5.84 13.35 -3.21
CA VAL A 34 5.00 12.35 -3.88
C VAL A 34 5.07 12.51 -5.39
N LEU A 35 4.93 13.74 -5.91
CA LEU A 35 5.04 14.03 -7.34
C LEU A 35 6.37 13.50 -7.90
N LYS A 36 7.48 13.85 -7.24
CA LYS A 36 8.82 13.39 -7.63
C LYS A 36 8.93 11.85 -7.62
N ALA A 37 8.34 11.19 -6.64
CA ALA A 37 8.33 9.73 -6.59
C ALA A 37 7.57 9.11 -7.77
N TYR A 38 6.44 9.70 -8.17
CA TYR A 38 5.69 9.26 -9.37
C TYR A 38 6.50 9.50 -10.65
N GLU A 39 7.06 10.69 -10.83
CA GLU A 39 7.89 11.04 -11.99
C GLU A 39 9.07 10.06 -12.17
N GLU A 40 9.74 9.72 -11.07
CA GLU A 40 10.92 8.85 -11.11
C GLU A 40 10.59 7.36 -11.22
N LYS A 41 9.44 6.91 -10.71
CA LYS A 41 9.20 5.48 -10.45
C LYS A 41 7.97 4.91 -11.14
N GLU A 42 7.00 5.71 -11.57
CA GLU A 42 5.72 5.18 -12.08
C GLU A 42 5.90 4.23 -13.27
N ILE A 43 6.75 4.60 -14.23
CA ILE A 43 7.03 3.76 -15.42
C ILE A 43 7.65 2.42 -15.00
N ILE A 44 8.64 2.45 -14.10
CA ILE A 44 9.33 1.25 -13.62
C ILE A 44 8.36 0.35 -12.85
N MET A 45 7.49 0.94 -12.03
CA MET A 45 6.50 0.20 -11.26
C MET A 45 5.45 -0.44 -12.16
N LYS A 46 4.94 0.27 -13.18
CA LYS A 46 4.00 -0.31 -14.15
C LYS A 46 4.62 -1.48 -14.90
N ALA A 47 5.85 -1.32 -15.38
CA ALA A 47 6.58 -2.39 -16.06
C ALA A 47 6.81 -3.61 -15.14
N LEU A 48 7.09 -3.39 -13.85
CA LEU A 48 7.23 -4.47 -12.87
C LEU A 48 5.92 -5.24 -12.69
N LEU A 49 4.79 -4.54 -12.58
CA LEU A 49 3.48 -5.19 -12.41
C LEU A 49 3.09 -5.95 -13.68
N GLU A 50 3.26 -5.35 -14.85
CA GLU A 50 3.00 -6.00 -16.14
C GLU A 50 3.86 -7.27 -16.32
N ALA A 51 5.14 -7.21 -15.98
CA ALA A 51 6.03 -8.38 -16.04
C ALA A 51 5.64 -9.51 -15.06
N ASN A 52 4.84 -9.21 -14.03
CA ASN A 52 4.31 -10.18 -13.08
C ASN A 52 2.82 -10.46 -13.29
N ASP A 53 2.23 -10.02 -14.41
CA ASP A 53 0.81 -10.17 -14.74
C ASP A 53 -0.14 -9.68 -13.62
N LEU A 54 0.19 -8.52 -13.04
CA LEU A 54 -0.60 -7.90 -11.97
C LEU A 54 -1.35 -6.66 -12.46
N ASP A 55 -2.66 -6.65 -12.22
CA ASP A 55 -3.48 -5.46 -12.44
C ASP A 55 -3.22 -4.37 -11.37
N LEU A 56 -2.97 -3.15 -11.84
CA LEU A 56 -2.70 -1.99 -10.99
C LEU A 56 -3.95 -1.53 -10.20
N LEU A 57 -5.15 -1.66 -10.77
CA LEU A 57 -6.37 -1.13 -10.17
C LEU A 57 -6.87 -1.96 -9.00
N SER A 58 -6.61 -3.26 -9.03
CA SER A 58 -6.97 -4.21 -7.96
C SER A 58 -5.76 -4.67 -7.12
N LEU A 59 -4.63 -3.97 -7.25
CA LEU A 59 -3.37 -4.30 -6.59
C LEU A 59 -3.51 -4.26 -5.06
N GLN A 60 -3.07 -5.32 -4.41
CA GLN A 60 -2.94 -5.44 -2.97
C GLN A 60 -1.47 -5.67 -2.62
N ILE A 61 -0.98 -4.90 -1.65
CA ILE A 61 0.43 -4.93 -1.24
C ILE A 61 0.55 -5.52 0.16
N PHE A 62 1.50 -6.43 0.32
CA PHE A 62 1.93 -6.96 1.59
C PHE A 62 3.42 -6.67 1.78
N ILE A 63 3.79 -6.12 2.94
CA ILE A 63 5.18 -5.82 3.28
C ILE A 63 5.55 -6.62 4.50
N ARG A 64 6.67 -7.33 4.43
CA ARG A 64 7.26 -8.01 5.59
C ARG A 64 8.70 -7.57 5.77
N ALA A 65 9.08 -7.34 7.02
CA ALA A 65 10.42 -6.90 7.38
C ALA A 65 10.99 -7.84 8.44
N PHE A 66 12.17 -8.34 8.14
CA PHE A 66 12.92 -9.29 8.93
C PHE A 66 14.05 -8.54 9.65
N LYS A 67 13.86 -8.32 10.96
CA LYS A 67 14.79 -7.52 11.76
C LYS A 67 16.18 -8.13 11.84
N HIS A 68 16.26 -9.45 12.03
CA HIS A 68 17.53 -10.14 12.24
C HIS A 68 18.34 -10.22 10.93
N GLU A 69 17.64 -10.46 9.83
CA GLU A 69 18.17 -10.57 8.47
C GLU A 69 18.46 -9.21 7.84
N ASN A 70 17.96 -8.12 8.44
CA ASN A 70 18.00 -6.77 7.89
C ASN A 70 17.46 -6.73 6.44
N MET A 71 16.32 -7.39 6.22
CA MET A 71 15.68 -7.50 4.92
C MET A 71 14.24 -7.02 4.99
N MET A 72 13.81 -6.26 3.99
CA MET A 72 12.41 -5.92 3.78
C MET A 72 11.98 -6.43 2.41
N GLU A 73 10.82 -7.07 2.37
CA GLU A 73 10.25 -7.62 1.17
C GLU A 73 8.90 -6.98 0.88
N VAL A 74 8.67 -6.70 -0.40
CA VAL A 74 7.42 -6.16 -0.93
C VAL A 74 6.79 -7.22 -1.82
N TRP A 75 5.58 -7.59 -1.45
CA TRP A 75 4.78 -8.61 -2.09
C TRP A 75 3.53 -7.98 -2.69
N GLY A 76 3.10 -8.48 -3.84
CA GLY A 76 1.90 -8.02 -4.52
C GLY A 76 1.03 -9.16 -5.00
N ARG A 77 -0.28 -8.92 -5.03
CA ARG A 77 -1.25 -9.70 -5.79
C ARG A 77 -2.34 -8.78 -6.31
N ASP A 78 -3.14 -9.23 -7.23
CA ASP A 78 -4.34 -8.52 -7.67
C ASP A 78 -5.60 -9.31 -7.32
N SER A 79 -6.71 -8.99 -7.96
CA SER A 79 -7.98 -9.69 -7.79
C SER A 79 -8.05 -11.06 -8.48
N LEU A 80 -7.17 -11.31 -9.47
CA LEU A 80 -7.14 -12.56 -10.24
C LEU A 80 -6.29 -13.63 -9.56
N HIS A 81 -5.30 -13.20 -8.78
CA HIS A 81 -4.36 -14.07 -8.08
C HIS A 81 -4.67 -14.19 -6.58
N GLU A 82 -4.81 -15.41 -6.07
CA GLU A 82 -4.99 -15.67 -4.63
C GLU A 82 -3.69 -15.48 -3.85
N GLN A 83 -2.57 -15.92 -4.43
CA GLN A 83 -1.26 -15.89 -3.78
C GLN A 83 -0.54 -14.58 -4.03
N PHE A 84 0.14 -14.09 -2.99
CA PHE A 84 1.08 -12.99 -3.12
C PHE A 84 2.38 -13.44 -3.80
N MET A 85 2.89 -12.61 -4.69
CA MET A 85 4.16 -12.78 -5.38
C MET A 85 5.20 -11.78 -4.87
N LEU A 86 6.45 -12.21 -4.75
CA LEU A 86 7.55 -11.34 -4.35
C LEU A 86 7.88 -10.38 -5.49
N LEU A 87 7.72 -9.08 -5.26
CA LEU A 87 8.02 -8.05 -6.25
C LEU A 87 9.40 -7.43 -6.04
N LYS A 88 9.80 -7.24 -4.78
CA LYS A 88 11.07 -6.58 -4.47
C LYS A 88 11.61 -6.92 -3.09
N GLU A 89 12.92 -6.98 -3.01
CA GLU A 89 13.67 -7.07 -1.76
C GLU A 89 14.54 -5.82 -1.58
N TYR A 90 14.64 -5.36 -0.33
CA TYR A 90 15.46 -4.22 0.07
C TYR A 90 16.26 -4.57 1.31
N ARG A 91 17.58 -4.36 1.24
CA ARG A 91 18.40 -4.42 2.45
C ARG A 91 18.11 -3.22 3.34
N ILE A 92 17.84 -3.47 4.61
CA ILE A 92 17.63 -2.44 5.62
C ILE A 92 19.00 -1.84 5.98
N CYS A 93 19.15 -0.52 5.78
CA CYS A 93 20.42 0.18 6.03
C CYS A 93 20.74 0.33 7.52
N ARG A 94 19.71 0.48 8.36
CA ARG A 94 19.85 0.67 9.81
C ARG A 94 18.57 0.24 10.51
N ILE A 95 18.72 -0.42 11.65
CA ILE A 95 17.63 -0.75 12.58
C ILE A 95 17.81 0.03 13.89
N SER A 96 16.69 0.31 14.56
CA SER A 96 16.68 0.86 15.91
C SER A 96 16.44 -0.28 16.90
N GLY A 97 17.27 -0.33 17.94
CA GLY A 97 17.14 -1.33 18.99
C GLY A 97 17.68 -2.70 18.57
N GLU A 98 17.26 -3.73 19.29
CA GLU A 98 17.66 -5.12 19.10
C GLU A 98 16.44 -6.03 18.84
N ALA A 99 16.67 -7.34 18.73
CA ALA A 99 15.58 -8.32 18.62
C ALA A 99 14.65 -8.22 19.84
N GLY A 100 13.34 -8.18 19.58
CA GLY A 100 12.30 -8.12 20.60
C GLY A 100 11.30 -6.97 20.38
N PRO A 101 10.13 -7.06 21.01
CA PRO A 101 9.03 -6.15 20.76
C PRO A 101 9.28 -4.76 21.35
N LYS A 102 8.67 -3.76 20.74
CA LYS A 102 8.48 -2.45 21.34
C LYS A 102 7.51 -2.54 22.52
N ARG A 103 7.89 -2.03 23.68
CA ARG A 103 7.09 -2.11 24.93
C ARG A 103 6.66 -0.75 25.46
N LYS A 104 7.39 0.32 25.15
CA LYS A 104 7.06 1.67 25.63
C LYS A 104 7.56 2.77 24.70
N GLN A 105 7.05 3.97 24.87
CA GLN A 105 7.59 5.15 24.20
C GLN A 105 9.04 5.39 24.65
N GLY A 106 9.91 5.77 23.70
CA GLY A 106 11.32 6.08 23.98
C GLY A 106 12.25 4.88 24.17
N ASP A 107 11.77 3.63 24.11
CA ASP A 107 12.61 2.43 24.24
C ASP A 107 13.53 2.15 23.03
N ARG A 108 13.42 2.96 21.97
CA ARG A 108 14.19 2.84 20.73
C ARG A 108 14.04 1.48 20.03
N GLN A 109 13.01 0.70 20.34
CA GLN A 109 12.68 -0.55 19.65
C GLN A 109 11.75 -0.29 18.46
N ILE A 110 12.02 -0.96 17.34
CA ILE A 110 11.04 -1.15 16.26
C ILE A 110 9.96 -2.13 16.75
N PRO A 111 8.66 -1.90 16.49
CA PRO A 111 7.61 -2.86 16.84
C PRO A 111 7.73 -4.19 16.06
N GLU A 112 7.15 -5.26 16.61
CA GLU A 112 7.05 -6.59 15.98
C GLU A 112 5.58 -7.01 15.99
N GLY A 113 5.07 -7.49 14.85
CA GLY A 113 3.69 -7.93 14.69
C GLY A 113 3.12 -7.58 13.32
N CYS A 114 1.81 -7.78 13.18
CA CYS A 114 1.07 -7.43 11.97
C CYS A 114 0.46 -6.04 12.12
N TYR A 115 0.71 -5.16 11.16
CA TYR A 115 0.23 -3.79 11.14
C TYR A 115 -0.44 -3.46 9.81
N HIS A 116 -1.35 -2.49 9.83
CA HIS A 116 -1.96 -1.92 8.64
C HIS A 116 -1.56 -0.45 8.52
N ILE A 117 -1.25 -0.01 7.29
CA ILE A 117 -0.96 1.39 7.01
C ILE A 117 -2.30 2.12 6.92
N ASP A 118 -2.60 2.95 7.91
CA ASP A 118 -3.85 3.73 7.99
C ASP A 118 -3.67 5.20 7.58
N ARG A 119 -2.42 5.65 7.42
CA ARG A 119 -2.08 7.04 7.13
C ARG A 119 -0.80 7.12 6.32
N PHE A 120 -0.81 8.02 5.34
CA PHE A 120 0.39 8.43 4.60
C PHE A 120 0.96 9.72 5.20
N ASN A 121 2.29 9.85 5.19
CA ASN A 121 3.00 11.07 5.55
C ASN A 121 3.65 11.70 4.29
N PRO A 122 2.80 12.21 3.37
CA PRO A 122 3.24 12.68 2.05
C PRO A 122 4.26 13.80 2.13
#